data_AF-A0A0C9WZJ3-F1
#
_entry.id   AF-A0A0C9WZJ3-F1
#
_cell.length_a   1.000
_cell.length_b   1.000
_cell.length_c   1.000
_cell.angle_alpha   90.00
_cell.angle_beta   90.00
_cell.angle_gamma   90.00
#
_symmetry.space_group_name_H-M   'P 1'
#
loop_
_entity.id
_entity.type
_entity.pdbx_description
1 polymer ?
#
loop_
_entity_poly.entity_id
_entity_poly.type
_entity_poly.pdbx_seq_one_letter_code
_entity_poly.pdbx_strand_id
1 'polypeptide(L)' 'LEAVCQFGNTSPLKDILGAELIPGPILVTDSDWEGWIKNNAATEFHPTATCAMLSEAQEGVVDANLKVCGTCT' A
#
# COMPACT_ATOMS: atom_id res chain seq x y z
N LEU A 1 2.66 -5.66 7.61
CA LEU A 1 2.83 -7.14 7.50
C LEU A 1 2.95 -7.75 8.89
N GLU A 2 3.72 -7.17 9.80
CA GLU A 2 3.74 -7.56 11.22
C GLU A 2 2.33 -7.74 11.83
N ALA A 3 1.42 -6.79 11.63
CA ALA A 3 0.04 -6.90 12.12
C ALA A 3 -0.72 -8.11 11.56
N VAL A 4 -0.43 -8.54 10.32
CA VAL A 4 -1.02 -9.73 9.71
C VAL A 4 -0.49 -10.99 10.41
N CYS A 5 0.81 -11.04 10.69
CA CYS A 5 1.43 -12.14 11.44
C CYS A 5 0.88 -12.21 12.87
N GLN A 6 0.73 -11.07 13.55
CA GLN A 6 0.11 -11.00 14.88
C GLN A 6 -1.32 -11.54 14.83
N PHE A 7 -2.13 -11.10 13.87
CA PHE A 7 -3.51 -11.56 13.71
C PHE A 7 -3.60 -13.07 13.41
N GLY A 8 -2.76 -13.58 12.51
CA GLY A 8 -2.68 -15.01 12.21
C GLY A 8 -2.29 -15.88 13.41
N ASN A 9 -1.56 -15.31 14.37
CA ASN A 9 -1.18 -15.96 15.63
C ASN A 9 -2.23 -15.85 16.75
N THR A 10 -3.44 -15.35 16.46
CA THR A 10 -4.56 -15.33 17.41
C THR A 10 -5.57 -16.44 17.11
N SER A 11 -6.15 -17.07 18.13
CA SER A 11 -7.26 -18.02 17.94
C SER A 11 -8.51 -17.29 17.46
N PRO A 12 -9.31 -17.88 16.54
CA PRO A 12 -9.23 -19.28 16.08
C PRO A 12 -8.29 -19.50 14.88
N LEU A 13 -7.73 -18.45 14.28
CA LEU A 13 -6.87 -18.56 13.10
C LEU A 13 -5.62 -19.38 13.39
N LYS A 14 -4.97 -19.15 14.53
CA LYS A 14 -3.82 -19.94 14.97
C LYS A 14 -4.10 -21.45 15.04
N ASP A 15 -5.34 -21.83 15.35
CA ASP A 15 -5.72 -23.24 15.55
C ASP A 15 -5.96 -23.97 14.20
N ILE A 16 -6.14 -23.21 13.11
CA ILE A 16 -6.38 -23.74 11.76
C ILE A 16 -5.26 -23.46 10.77
N LEU A 17 -4.46 -22.41 11.01
CA LEU A 17 -3.33 -22.04 10.18
C LEU A 17 -2.11 -22.92 10.53
N GLY A 18 -1.36 -23.30 9.49
CA GLY A 18 -0.06 -23.96 9.64
C GLY A 18 1.07 -22.97 9.91
N ALA A 19 2.30 -23.41 9.66
CA ALA A 19 3.46 -22.52 9.73
C ALA A 19 3.35 -21.38 8.71
N GLU A 20 3.81 -20.19 9.10
CA GLU A 20 3.95 -19.05 8.21
C GLU A 20 4.99 -19.34 7.12
N LEU A 21 4.58 -19.27 5.85
CA LEU A 21 5.43 -19.58 4.71
C LEU A 21 6.11 -18.35 4.12
N ILE A 22 5.41 -17.22 4.11
CA ILE A 22 5.84 -15.98 3.49
C ILE A 22 5.43 -14.84 4.41
N PRO A 23 6.36 -13.98 4.85
CA PRO A 23 7.82 -14.00 4.65
C PRO A 23 8.57 -15.18 5.32
N GLY A 24 7.91 -15.91 6.21
CA GLY A 24 8.52 -16.94 7.05
C GLY A 24 8.99 -16.39 8.40
N PRO A 25 9.45 -17.26 9.34
CA PRO A 25 9.61 -16.93 10.76
C PRO A 25 10.82 -16.03 11.09
N ILE A 26 11.49 -15.46 10.09
CA ILE A 26 12.82 -14.84 10.22
C ILE A 26 12.74 -13.33 10.48
N LEU A 27 11.60 -12.68 10.20
CA LEU A 27 11.48 -11.23 10.34
C LEU A 27 11.10 -10.84 11.77
N VAL A 28 12.05 -10.25 12.51
CA VAL A 28 11.88 -9.89 13.93
C VAL A 28 12.01 -8.40 14.16
N THR A 29 12.70 -7.68 13.26
CA THR A 29 12.94 -6.24 13.38
C THR A 29 12.31 -5.45 12.23
N ASP A 30 12.08 -4.15 12.44
CA ASP A 30 11.58 -3.24 11.39
C ASP A 30 12.49 -3.24 10.15
N SER A 31 13.81 -3.34 10.34
CA SER A 31 14.77 -3.40 9.24
C SER A 31 14.61 -4.67 8.40
N ASP A 32 14.25 -5.81 9.01
CA ASP A 32 13.99 -7.06 8.30
C ASP A 32 12.73 -6.92 7.43
N TRP A 33 11.68 -6.31 8.00
CA TRP A 33 10.44 -6.00 7.28
C TRP A 33 10.67 -5.07 6.09
N GLU A 34 11.41 -3.98 6.29
CA GLU A 34 11.75 -3.06 5.20
C GLU A 34 12.50 -3.77 4.07
N GLY A 35 13.50 -4.59 4.41
CA GLY A 35 14.28 -5.36 3.44
C GLY A 35 13.41 -6.33 2.65
N TRP A 36 12.50 -7.03 3.32
CA TRP A 36 11.58 -7.95 2.66
C TRP A 36 10.58 -7.23 1.75
N ILE A 37 9.95 -6.15 2.23
CA ILE A 37 8.96 -5.36 1.47
C ILE A 37 9.59 -4.81 0.19
N LYS A 38 10.80 -4.26 0.26
CA LYS A 38 11.50 -3.70 -0.92
C LYS A 38 11.69 -4.74 -2.05
N ASN A 39 11.85 -6.01 -1.70
CA ASN A 39 12.10 -7.09 -2.66
C ASN A 39 10.83 -7.84 -3.11
N ASN A 40 9.74 -7.76 -2.34
CA ASN A 40 8.56 -8.61 -2.53
C ASN A 40 7.25 -7.83 -2.73
N ALA A 41 7.26 -6.50 -2.58
CA ALA A 41 6.07 -5.70 -2.83
C ALA A 41 5.63 -5.82 -4.29
N ALA A 42 4.33 -6.00 -4.49
CA ALA A 42 3.67 -5.98 -5.78
C ALA A 42 2.58 -4.91 -5.78
N THR A 43 2.14 -4.52 -6.97
CA THR A 43 1.02 -3.60 -7.12
C THR A 43 -0.30 -4.36 -7.15
N GLU A 44 -1.33 -3.76 -6.55
CA GLU A 44 -2.72 -4.17 -6.73
C GLU A 44 -3.31 -3.66 -8.06
N PHE A 45 -2.49 -3.07 -8.93
CA PHE A 45 -2.87 -2.54 -10.25
C PHE A 45 -3.91 -1.41 -10.19
N HIS A 46 -3.83 -0.55 -9.18
CA HIS A 46 -4.68 0.65 -9.04
C HIS A 46 -3.92 1.98 -9.22
N PRO A 47 -3.20 2.22 -10.35
CA PRO A 47 -2.61 3.53 -10.59
C PRO A 47 -3.72 4.56 -10.82
N THR A 48 -3.68 5.65 -10.07
CA THR A 48 -4.66 6.74 -10.15
C THR A 48 -3.96 8.10 -9.95
N ALA A 49 -4.70 9.19 -10.14
CA ALA A 49 -4.25 10.56 -9.86
C ALA A 49 -3.06 11.07 -10.69
N THR A 50 -2.78 10.51 -11.87
CA THR A 50 -1.80 11.08 -12.82
C THR A 50 -2.21 12.47 -13.35
N CYS A 51 -3.51 12.75 -13.37
CA CYS A 51 -4.10 14.08 -13.57
C CYS A 51 -4.97 14.42 -12.35
N ALA A 52 -4.35 14.78 -11.24
CA ALA A 52 -5.05 14.97 -9.97
C ALA A 52 -5.99 16.19 -9.98
N MET A 53 -7.17 16.02 -9.38
CA MET A 53 -8.12 17.10 -9.11
C MET A 53 -7.81 17.73 -7.75
N LEU A 54 -7.00 18.79 -7.75
CA LEU A 54 -6.55 19.51 -6.56
C LEU A 54 -6.70 21.02 -6.77
N SER A 55 -6.49 21.81 -5.70
CA SER A 55 -6.42 23.27 -5.85
C SER A 55 -5.23 23.69 -6.72
N GLU A 56 -5.31 24.87 -7.33
CA GLU A 56 -4.21 25.43 -8.13
C GLU A 56 -2.94 25.63 -7.30
N ALA A 57 -3.08 26.04 -6.02
CA ALA A 57 -1.96 26.16 -5.08
C ALA A 57 -1.28 24.81 -4.76
N GLN A 58 -1.96 23.68 -5.03
CA GLN A 58 -1.43 22.32 -4.88
C GLN A 58 -1.08 21.70 -6.25
N GLU A 59 -0.95 22.52 -7.29
CA GLU A 59 -0.56 22.09 -8.64
C GLU A 59 -1.52 21.03 -9.23
N GLY A 60 -2.82 21.16 -8.94
CA GLY A 60 -3.86 20.32 -9.54
C GLY A 60 -3.90 20.42 -11.07
N VAL A 61 -4.04 19.27 -11.75
CA VAL A 61 -4.10 19.18 -13.22
C VAL A 61 -5.49 19.52 -13.74
N VAL A 62 -6.54 19.16 -12.98
CA VAL A 62 -7.94 19.46 -13.33
C VAL A 62 -8.71 20.11 -12.17
N ASP A 63 -9.69 20.94 -12.49
CA ASP A 63 -10.61 21.56 -11.51
C ASP A 63 -11.76 20.63 -11.10
N ALA A 64 -12.63 21.09 -10.19
CA ALA A 64 -13.80 20.36 -9.72
C ALA A 64 -14.84 20.04 -10.82
N ASN A 65 -14.73 20.68 -11.98
CA ASN A 65 -15.55 20.42 -13.17
C ASN A 65 -14.81 19.56 -14.19
N LEU A 66 -13.67 18.96 -13.82
CA LEU A 66 -12.80 18.14 -14.66
C LEU A 66 -12.19 18.91 -15.85
N LYS A 67 -12.04 20.23 -15.74
CA LYS A 67 -11.37 21.06 -16.76
C LYS A 67 -9.88 21.17 -16.46
N VAL A 68 -9.06 21.13 -17.51
CA VAL A 68 -7.60 21.26 -17.39
C VAL A 68 -7.23 22.68 -16.95
N CYS A 69 -6.53 22.79 -15.83
CA CYS A 69 -6.05 24.07 -15.29
C CYS A 69 -5.10 24.76 -16.26
N GLY A 70 -5.13 26.10 -16.32
CA GLY A 70 -4.23 26.89 -17.17
C GLY A 70 -4.49 26.82 -18.68
N THR A 71 -5.54 26.13 -19.12
CA THR A 71 -5.98 26.11 -20.53
C THR A 71 -7.22 26.96 -20.73
N CYS A 72 -7.38 27.52 -21.94
CA CYS A 72 -8.61 28.22 -22.32
C CYS A 72 -9.66 27.19 -22.75
N THR A 73 -10.90 27.33 -22.26
CA THR A 73 -12.07 26.60 -22.78
C THR A 73 -12.73 27.30 -23.95
#